data_AF-A0A976JJD7-F1
#
_entry.id   AF-A0A976JJD7-F1
#
_cell.length_a   1.000
_cell.length_b   1.000
_cell.length_c   1.000
_cell.angle_alpha   90.00
_cell.angle_beta   90.00
_cell.angle_gamma   90.00
#
_symmetry.space_group_name_H-M   'P 1'
#
loop_
_entity.id
_entity.type
_entity.pdbx_description
1 polymer ?
#
loop_
_entity_poly.entity_id
_entity_poly.type
_entity_poly.pdbx_seq_one_letter_code
_entity_poly.pdbx_strand_id
1 'polypeptide(L)'
;MDNMMNTDSEELEELRSQFVTAISVNDWNHMRRTPPMLFTENGIAMLSSVLRSPKAIQVNISIMRIFTKLRSFLMLEKDLRERMTQLEIDTNKLFKIVFERLDEYETHLAPVKRQKKIGIKSE
;
A
#
# COMPACT_ATOMS: atom_id res chain seq x y z
N MET A 1 12.56 21.20 -15.50
CA MET A 1 11.09 21.12 -15.54
C MET A 1 10.61 20.03 -14.57
N ASP A 2 11.39 19.75 -13.52
CA ASP A 2 11.48 18.39 -12.97
C ASP A 2 10.64 18.21 -11.69
N ASN A 3 9.90 19.26 -11.31
CA ASN A 3 9.07 19.29 -10.10
C ASN A 3 7.58 19.17 -10.41
N MET A 4 7.27 18.64 -11.59
CA MET A 4 5.90 18.41 -12.04
C MET A 4 5.81 17.03 -12.70
N MET A 5 4.69 16.35 -12.51
CA MET A 5 4.38 15.04 -13.08
C MET A 5 3.17 15.14 -14.00
N ASN A 6 3.05 14.21 -14.95
CA ASN A 6 1.88 14.16 -15.84
C ASN A 6 0.68 13.54 -15.11
N THR A 7 -0.52 14.00 -15.44
CA THR A 7 -1.77 13.38 -14.99
C THR A 7 -2.08 12.13 -15.81
N ASP A 8 -2.66 11.11 -15.17
CA ASP A 8 -3.13 9.91 -15.85
C ASP A 8 -4.36 10.20 -16.73
N SER A 9 -4.54 9.43 -17.81
CA SER A 9 -5.61 9.68 -18.79
C SER A 9 -7.00 9.53 -18.21
N GLU A 10 -7.18 8.66 -17.22
CA GLU A 10 -8.46 8.42 -16.56
C GLU A 10 -8.82 9.57 -15.61
N GLU A 11 -7.89 9.94 -14.72
CA GLU A 11 -8.05 11.10 -13.83
C GLU A 11 -8.29 12.40 -14.62
N LEU A 12 -7.67 12.51 -15.79
CA LEU A 12 -7.81 13.68 -16.66
C LEU A 12 -9.25 13.87 -17.14
N GLU A 13 -9.98 12.80 -17.42
CA GLU A 13 -11.38 12.90 -17.86
C GLU A 13 -12.30 13.35 -16.72
N GLU A 14 -11.99 12.95 -15.47
CA GLU A 14 -12.75 13.38 -14.28
C GLU A 14 -12.50 14.84 -13.90
N LEU A 15 -11.25 15.30 -14.01
CA LEU A 15 -10.84 16.65 -13.59
C LEU A 15 -11.18 17.75 -14.62
N ARG A 16 -11.74 17.38 -15.77
CA ARG A 16 -11.97 18.31 -16.88
C ARG A 16 -13.42 18.76 -16.99
N SER A 17 -13.56 20.08 -17.16
CA SER A 17 -14.83 20.64 -17.58
C SER A 17 -15.15 20.23 -19.02
N GLN A 18 -16.34 19.67 -19.19
CA GLN A 18 -16.91 19.29 -20.49
C GLN A 18 -17.15 20.50 -21.41
N PHE A 19 -17.31 21.70 -20.85
CA PHE A 19 -17.68 22.90 -21.62
C PHE A 19 -16.53 23.87 -21.87
N VAL A 20 -15.52 23.89 -20.99
CA VAL A 20 -14.45 24.91 -21.01
C VAL A 20 -13.20 24.42 -21.75
N THR A 21 -13.02 23.11 -21.93
CA THR A 21 -11.82 22.55 -22.55
C THR A 21 -12.03 22.14 -24.01
N ALA A 22 -10.97 22.19 -24.84
CA ALA A 22 -11.01 21.80 -26.26
C ALA A 22 -11.54 20.36 -26.46
N ILE A 23 -12.00 19.95 -27.65
CA ILE A 23 -12.66 18.66 -28.01
C ILE A 23 -11.66 17.49 -28.20
N SER A 24 -12.13 16.24 -28.08
CA SER A 24 -11.41 14.93 -27.99
C SER A 24 -10.07 14.83 -28.74
N VAL A 25 -9.14 14.03 -28.21
CA VAL A 25 -7.83 13.74 -28.87
C VAL A 25 -8.03 13.07 -30.24
N ASN A 26 -9.17 12.41 -30.46
CA ASN A 26 -9.51 11.73 -31.71
C ASN A 26 -10.22 12.61 -32.74
N ASP A 27 -10.42 13.90 -32.46
CA ASP A 27 -11.05 14.83 -33.40
C ASP A 27 -10.01 15.68 -34.15
N TRP A 28 -10.38 16.15 -35.34
CA TRP A 28 -9.54 16.91 -36.25
C TRP A 28 -8.93 18.20 -35.65
N ASN A 29 -9.43 18.67 -34.50
CA ASN A 29 -9.02 19.89 -33.82
C ASN A 29 -7.88 19.66 -32.79
N HIS A 30 -7.02 18.67 -33.07
CA HIS A 30 -6.09 18.03 -32.13
C HIS A 30 -4.97 18.92 -31.55
N MET A 31 -4.79 20.15 -32.04
CA MET A 31 -3.61 20.98 -31.72
C MET A 31 -3.68 21.70 -30.36
N ARG A 32 -4.73 21.49 -29.55
CA ARG A 32 -4.97 22.29 -28.31
C ARG A 32 -5.08 21.49 -27.02
N ARG A 33 -4.78 20.19 -27.03
CA ARG A 33 -4.95 19.32 -25.85
C ARG A 33 -3.60 18.85 -25.31
N THR A 34 -3.08 19.55 -24.31
CA THR A 34 -1.99 19.05 -23.45
C THR A 34 -2.56 18.68 -22.08
N PRO A 35 -2.21 17.52 -21.52
CA PRO A 35 -2.59 17.19 -20.16
C PRO A 35 -1.99 18.23 -19.20
N PRO A 36 -2.74 18.69 -18.18
CA PRO A 36 -2.16 19.49 -17.13
C PRO A 36 -1.06 18.68 -16.43
N MET A 37 -0.06 19.39 -15.93
CA MET A 37 0.97 18.78 -15.10
C MET A 37 0.69 19.10 -13.63
N LEU A 38 0.89 18.10 -12.76
CA LEU A 38 0.66 18.17 -11.32
C LEU A 38 1.96 18.50 -10.61
N PHE A 39 1.92 19.34 -9.57
CA PHE A 39 3.13 19.67 -8.81
C PHE A 39 3.53 18.54 -7.87
N THR A 40 4.84 18.27 -7.77
CA THR A 40 5.41 17.43 -6.74
C THR A 40 5.60 18.23 -5.44
N GLU A 41 5.91 17.55 -4.33
CA GLU A 41 6.20 18.21 -3.04
C GLU A 41 7.22 19.35 -3.18
N ASN A 42 8.33 19.09 -3.89
CA ASN A 42 9.36 20.08 -4.16
C ASN A 42 8.84 21.22 -5.07
N GLY A 43 7.94 20.92 -6.01
CA GLY A 43 7.31 21.92 -6.87
C GLY A 43 6.39 22.87 -6.10
N ILE A 44 5.63 22.34 -5.15
CA ILE A 44 4.78 23.13 -4.26
C ILE A 44 5.64 24.01 -3.34
N ALA A 45 6.74 23.47 -2.82
CA ALA A 45 7.70 24.25 -2.04
C ALA A 45 8.27 25.43 -2.86
N MET A 46 8.62 25.22 -4.13
CA MET A 46 9.06 26.31 -5.01
C MET A 46 7.94 27.34 -5.25
N LEU A 47 6.71 26.88 -5.46
CA LEU A 47 5.55 27.76 -5.65
C LEU A 47 5.28 28.65 -4.42
N SER A 48 5.59 28.15 -3.21
CA SER A 48 5.44 28.91 -1.97
C SER A 48 6.31 30.17 -1.91
N SER A 49 7.42 30.20 -2.65
CA SER A 49 8.28 31.39 -2.75
C SER A 49 7.69 32.48 -3.65
N VAL A 50 6.84 32.08 -4.61
CA VAL A 50 6.21 32.97 -5.58
C VAL A 50 4.88 33.51 -5.05
N LEU A 51 4.09 32.66 -4.38
CA LEU A 51 2.79 33.04 -3.84
C LEU A 51 2.92 33.75 -2.49
N ARG A 52 2.74 35.07 -2.48
CA ARG A 52 2.93 35.93 -1.29
C ARG A 52 1.65 36.33 -0.56
N SER A 53 0.48 35.86 -1.01
CA SER A 53 -0.78 36.23 -0.33
C SER A 53 -0.90 35.53 1.02
N PRO A 54 -1.49 36.17 2.06
CA PRO A 54 -1.66 35.55 3.38
C PRO A 54 -2.40 34.21 3.32
N LYS A 55 -3.40 34.10 2.44
CA LYS A 55 -4.16 32.87 2.21
C LYS A 55 -3.30 31.79 1.56
N ALA A 56 -2.50 32.13 0.54
CA ALA A 56 -1.66 31.14 -0.13
C ALA A 56 -0.56 30.59 0.79
N ILE A 57 0.01 31.43 1.66
CA ILE A 57 1.00 30.99 2.65
C ILE A 57 0.40 29.93 3.59
N GLN A 58 -0.80 30.17 4.12
CA GLN A 58 -1.47 29.20 5.01
C GLN A 58 -1.79 27.87 4.31
N VAL A 59 -2.25 27.94 3.06
CA VAL A 59 -2.55 26.75 2.25
C VAL A 59 -1.27 25.95 1.99
N ASN A 60 -0.18 26.60 1.57
CA ASN A 60 1.10 25.93 1.30
C ASN A 60 1.66 25.24 2.55
N ILE A 61 1.59 25.89 3.72
CA ILE A 61 1.99 25.27 4.99
C ILE A 61 1.13 24.02 5.29
N SER A 62 -0.17 24.10 5.05
CA SER A 62 -1.09 22.99 5.29
C SER A 62 -0.79 21.80 4.37
N ILE A 63 -0.54 22.08 3.09
CA ILE A 63 -0.16 21.08 2.10
C ILE A 63 1.15 20.38 2.51
N MET A 64 2.19 21.12 2.88
CA MET A 64 3.48 20.54 3.32
C MET A 64 3.33 19.65 4.57
N ARG A 65 2.47 20.03 5.52
CA ARG A 65 2.17 19.22 6.71
C ARG A 65 1.53 17.88 6.33
N ILE A 66 0.64 17.89 5.34
CA ILE A 66 -0.02 16.66 4.85
C ILE A 66 1.03 15.74 4.20
N PHE A 67 1.89 16.25 3.32
CA PHE A 67 2.95 15.46 2.70
C PHE A 67 3.91 14.84 3.73
N THR A 68 4.30 15.60 4.75
CA THR A 68 5.15 15.09 5.83
C THR A 68 4.48 13.94 6.57
N LYS A 69 3.19 14.07 6.91
CA LYS A 69 2.41 13.01 7.57
C LYS A 69 2.26 11.77 6.71
N LEU A 70 1.94 11.94 5.42
CA LEU A 70 1.82 10.84 4.47
C LEU A 70 3.14 10.05 4.36
N ARG A 71 4.28 10.74 4.27
CA ARG A 71 5.58 10.08 4.25
C ARG A 71 5.85 9.30 5.53
N SER A 72 5.54 9.88 6.70
CA SER A 72 5.70 9.18 7.98
C SER A 72 4.81 7.94 8.08
N PHE A 73 3.59 8.00 7.54
CA PHE A 73 2.64 6.90 7.51
C PHE A 73 3.13 5.75 6.61
N LEU A 74 3.61 6.06 5.40
CA LEU A 74 4.17 5.06 4.48
C LEU A 74 5.41 4.36 5.05
N MET A 75 6.25 5.10 5.77
CA MET A 75 7.42 4.52 6.45
C MET A 75 6.99 3.57 7.59
N LEU A 76 5.95 3.95 8.33
CA LEU A 76 5.38 3.10 9.39
C LEU A 76 4.78 1.81 8.82
N GLU A 77 4.04 1.88 7.71
CA GLU A 77 3.46 0.69 7.06
C GLU A 77 4.56 -0.30 6.65
N LYS A 78 5.66 0.21 6.09
CA LYS A 78 6.79 -0.61 5.68
C LYS A 78 7.45 -1.32 6.87
N ASP A 79 7.76 -0.60 7.94
CA ASP A 79 8.35 -1.18 9.16
C ASP A 79 7.40 -2.23 9.78
N LEU A 80 6.10 -1.94 9.83
CA LEU A 80 5.11 -2.87 10.35
C LEU A 80 5.03 -4.15 9.51
N ARG A 81 5.06 -4.02 8.18
CA ARG A 81 5.06 -5.16 7.25
C ARG A 81 6.31 -6.02 7.42
N GLU A 82 7.48 -5.40 7.53
CA GLU A 82 8.75 -6.12 7.74
C GLU A 82 8.73 -6.89 9.06
N ARG A 83 8.30 -6.25 10.17
CA ARG A 83 8.17 -6.92 11.47
C ARG A 83 7.19 -8.10 11.43
N MET A 84 6.06 -7.95 10.74
CA MET A 84 5.09 -9.03 10.59
C MET A 84 5.69 -10.22 9.84
N THR A 85 6.38 -9.98 8.72
CA THR A 85 7.04 -11.04 7.96
C THR A 85 8.12 -11.75 8.78
N GLN A 86 8.87 -11.02 9.60
CA GLN A 86 9.89 -11.60 10.47
C GLN A 86 9.25 -12.51 11.55
N LEU A 87 8.15 -12.06 12.17
CA LEU A 87 7.41 -12.86 13.14
C LEU A 87 6.84 -14.14 12.51
N GLU A 88 6.31 -14.07 11.28
CA GLU A 88 5.84 -15.26 10.55
C GLU A 88 6.97 -16.26 10.29
N ILE A 89 8.15 -15.79 9.91
CA ILE A 89 9.32 -16.64 9.70
C ILE A 89 9.73 -17.33 11.01
N ASP A 90 9.82 -16.58 12.11
CA ASP A 90 10.32 -17.11 13.38
C ASP A 90 9.32 -18.07 14.04
N THR A 91 8.02 -17.78 13.93
CA THR A 91 6.96 -18.71 14.39
C THR A 91 6.96 -19.99 13.56
N ASN A 92 7.09 -19.93 12.24
CA ASN A 92 7.19 -21.12 11.38
C ASN A 92 8.41 -22.00 11.74
N LYS A 93 9.56 -21.39 12.06
CA LYS A 93 10.73 -22.14 12.56
C LYS A 93 10.43 -22.85 13.87
N LEU A 94 9.80 -22.15 14.82
CA LEU A 94 9.44 -22.73 16.12
C LEU A 94 8.46 -23.89 15.96
N PHE A 95 7.42 -23.73 15.13
CA PHE A 95 6.47 -24.80 14.83
C PHE A 95 7.18 -26.00 14.21
N LYS A 96 8.08 -25.80 13.24
CA LYS A 96 8.85 -26.88 12.65
C LYS A 96 9.64 -27.67 13.70
N ILE A 97 10.32 -26.98 14.61
CA ILE A 97 11.07 -27.63 15.70
C ILE A 97 10.13 -28.42 16.61
N VAL A 98 8.98 -27.86 16.99
CA VAL A 98 8.01 -28.55 17.85
C VAL A 98 7.46 -29.80 17.17
N PHE A 99 7.10 -29.73 15.89
CA PHE A 99 6.62 -30.87 15.12
C PHE A 99 7.70 -31.94 14.94
N GLU A 100 8.94 -31.58 14.60
CA GLU A 100 10.06 -32.53 14.50
C GLU A 100 10.28 -33.29 15.81
N ARG A 101 10.19 -32.59 16.96
CA ARG A 101 10.32 -33.25 18.28
C ARG A 101 9.15 -34.14 18.60
N LEU A 102 7.93 -33.72 18.30
CA LEU A 102 6.74 -34.55 18.50
C LEU A 102 6.80 -35.83 17.67
N ASP A 103 7.21 -35.74 16.41
CA ASP A 103 7.41 -36.89 15.52
C ASP A 103 8.48 -37.85 16.09
N GLU A 104 9.60 -37.30 16.60
CA GLU A 104 10.64 -38.08 17.28
C GLU A 104 10.06 -38.84 18.49
N TYR A 105 9.28 -38.17 19.34
CA TYR A 105 8.61 -38.84 20.47
C TYR A 105 7.56 -39.87 20.04
N GLU A 106 6.82 -39.63 18.96
CA GLU A 106 5.81 -40.55 18.43
C GLU A 106 6.46 -41.82 17.87
N THR A 107 7.63 -41.72 17.24
CA THR A 107 8.40 -42.89 16.78
C THR A 107 9.00 -43.73 17.91
N HIS A 108 9.27 -43.14 19.08
CA HIS A 108 9.74 -43.84 20.28
C HIS A 108 8.62 -44.47 21.12
N LEU A 109 7.36 -44.13 20.86
CA LEU A 109 6.20 -44.81 21.44
C LEU A 109 5.89 -46.05 20.58
N ALA A 110 6.02 -47.24 21.17
CA ALA A 110 5.55 -48.49 20.55
C ALA A 110 4.12 -48.30 20.00
N PRO A 111 3.78 -48.92 18.85
CA PRO A 111 2.51 -48.65 18.16
C PRO A 111 1.37 -48.77 19.16
N VAL A 112 0.65 -47.67 19.35
CA VAL A 112 -0.49 -47.58 20.27
C VAL A 112 -1.40 -48.78 19.96
N LYS A 113 -1.41 -49.77 20.85
CA LYS A 113 -2.26 -50.95 20.72
C LYS A 113 -3.68 -50.44 20.61
N ARG A 114 -4.29 -50.52 19.42
CA ARG A 114 -5.70 -50.25 19.20
C ARG A 114 -6.47 -51.10 20.20
N GLN A 115 -7.06 -50.47 21.22
CA GLN A 115 -7.86 -51.17 22.22
C GLN A 115 -8.98 -51.90 21.46
N LYS A 116 -9.08 -53.22 21.64
CA LYS A 116 -10.14 -54.02 21.03
C LYS A 116 -11.47 -53.42 21.47
N LYS A 117 -12.34 -53.05 20.52
CA LYS A 117 -13.71 -52.61 20.81
C LYS A 117 -14.37 -53.68 21.67
N ILE A 118 -14.65 -53.34 22.93
CA ILE A 118 -15.37 -54.21 23.86
C ILE A 118 -16.83 -54.15 23.41
N GLY A 119 -17.22 -55.10 22.55
CA GLY A 119 -18.61 -55.34 22.21
C GLY A 119 -19.23 -56.22 23.29
N ILE A 120 -20.33 -55.75 23.89
CA ILE A 120 -21.17 -56.58 24.74
C ILE A 120 -21.78 -57.65 23.82
N LYS A 121 -21.54 -58.94 24.10
CA LYS A 121 -22.26 -60.02 23.43
C LYS A 121 -23.70 -59.98 23.94
N SER A 122 -24.63 -59.73 23.02
CA SER A 122 -26.05 -59.99 23.23
C SER A 122 -26.27 -61.51 23.23
N GLU A 123 -26.73 -62.04 24.36
CA GLU A 123 -27.45 -63.33 24.42
C GLU A 123 -28.82 -63.22 23.73
#